data_AF-A0A971JE78-F1
#
_entry.id   AF-A0A971JE78-F1
#
_cell.length_a   1.000
_cell.length_b   1.000
_cell.length_c   1.000
_cell.angle_alpha   90.00
_cell.angle_beta   90.00
_cell.angle_gamma   90.00
#
_symmetry.space_group_name_H-M   'P 1'
#
loop_
_entity.id
_entity.type
_entity.pdbx_description
1 polymer ?
#
loop_
_entity_poly.entity_id
_entity_poly.type
_entity_poly.pdbx_seq_one_letter_code
_entity_poly.pdbx_strand_id
1 'polypeptide(L)'
;MRGSQYMEISKFKRFDMLKKPIRQRHFLRPLTWLLSFPAVLAHRVKITKIGMQGVKPPYLLLCNHNSFIDFKVATIAIFPHRANYLVAIDGFIKREWLLRNVGGICKRKFTNDTVMVRHMKKVAQNGDVIVLYPEARYSLCGTNAILPESLGKVVKLLKIPVVTLIMHGHHVNAPFWNMKNRKVKNTQAVLTHLITKEEIAILDYKEINEKINTAFQYDDFAWQKEQNIRIDYPDRAKGLHKLLYQCPSCRTEYHMMSEGVRLWCNSCKKEWEMSEYGELSAVDGETEFSHIPDWYEWEREQVRQEVNSGVYRFESEVTVKSLPNAKGFIDLGKGKLIHDMKGFLLEGEYEGSPYSVKISAKSLYSCHIEYNYLGKYGDCVDLNTLTDTYYIYPQCEHFSVTKIALATEELYKVARIVPAAVSPAH
;
A
#
# COMPACT_ATOMS: atom_id res chain seq x y z
N MET A 1 38.76 12.89 -10.95
CA MET A 1 39.02 12.08 -9.73
C MET A 1 38.77 12.92 -8.49
N ARG A 2 37.65 12.66 -7.81
CA ARG A 2 37.40 12.80 -6.36
C ARG A 2 36.03 12.16 -6.15
N GLY A 3 36.06 10.86 -5.85
CA GLY A 3 34.85 10.07 -5.64
C GLY A 3 34.10 10.62 -4.43
N SER A 4 32.83 10.96 -4.62
CA SER A 4 31.91 11.18 -3.52
C SER A 4 31.68 9.84 -2.85
N GLN A 5 32.52 9.51 -1.88
CA GLN A 5 32.41 8.32 -1.06
C GLN A 5 31.28 8.58 -0.03
N TYR A 6 30.04 8.66 -0.51
CA TYR A 6 28.88 8.59 0.36
C TYR A 6 28.88 7.18 0.98
N MET A 7 28.94 7.12 2.30
CA MET A 7 28.94 5.85 3.02
C MET A 7 27.60 5.15 2.72
N GLU A 8 27.63 3.98 2.05
CA GLU A 8 26.57 2.99 2.31
C GLU A 8 26.56 2.79 3.82
N ILE A 9 25.41 2.83 4.49
CA ILE A 9 25.31 2.63 5.94
C ILE A 9 25.74 1.17 6.27
N SER A 10 27.02 0.86 6.13
CA SER A 10 27.57 -0.49 5.95
C SER A 10 27.70 -1.23 7.27
N LYS A 11 27.55 -0.53 8.40
CA LYS A 11 27.66 -1.08 9.76
C LYS A 11 26.45 -1.91 10.20
N PHE A 12 25.27 -1.73 9.60
CA PHE A 12 24.07 -2.44 10.06
C PHE A 12 24.01 -3.87 9.51
N LYS A 13 23.81 -4.85 10.40
CA LYS A 13 23.45 -6.20 9.98
C LYS A 13 22.19 -6.14 9.13
N ARG A 14 22.24 -6.61 7.88
CA ARG A 14 21.10 -6.56 6.96
C ARG A 14 20.20 -7.78 7.12
N PHE A 15 18.92 -7.63 6.78
CA PHE A 15 18.01 -8.75 6.66
C PHE A 15 18.53 -9.72 5.60
N ASP A 16 18.52 -11.02 5.89
CA ASP A 16 18.87 -12.03 4.90
C ASP A 16 17.70 -12.24 3.92
N MET A 17 17.73 -11.45 2.85
CA MET A 17 16.78 -11.52 1.73
C MET A 17 17.01 -12.77 0.85
N LEU A 18 18.22 -13.35 0.88
CA LEU A 18 18.59 -14.51 0.08
C LEU A 18 18.13 -15.83 0.69
N LYS A 19 17.85 -15.85 2.01
CA LYS A 19 17.30 -17.01 2.70
C LYS A 19 16.06 -17.54 1.99
N LYS A 20 16.18 -18.78 1.50
CA LYS A 20 15.15 -19.46 0.70
C LYS A 20 13.81 -19.49 1.44
N PRO A 21 12.68 -19.40 0.72
CA PRO A 21 11.36 -19.48 1.32
C PRO A 21 11.18 -20.84 1.97
N ILE A 22 10.65 -20.81 3.20
CA ILE A 22 10.28 -22.02 3.94
C ILE A 22 8.82 -22.31 3.64
N ARG A 23 8.49 -23.57 3.33
CA ARG A 23 7.10 -23.99 3.17
C ARG A 23 6.39 -23.82 4.51
N GLN A 24 5.14 -23.36 4.48
CA GLN A 24 4.32 -23.28 5.69
C GLN A 24 4.32 -24.63 6.41
N ARG A 25 4.79 -24.65 7.67
CA ARG A 25 4.92 -25.90 8.43
C ARG A 25 3.56 -26.53 8.67
N HIS A 26 3.47 -27.83 8.43
CA HIS A 26 2.22 -28.60 8.49
C HIS A 26 1.50 -28.45 9.83
N PHE A 27 2.23 -28.45 10.95
CA PHE A 27 1.66 -28.33 12.29
C PHE A 27 1.17 -26.91 12.63
N LEU A 28 1.68 -25.87 11.95
CA LEU A 28 1.20 -24.49 12.13
C LEU A 28 -0.04 -24.19 11.27
N ARG A 29 -0.34 -25.03 10.28
CA ARG A 29 -1.44 -24.80 9.35
C ARG A 29 -2.83 -24.87 10.02
N PRO A 30 -3.17 -25.88 10.85
CA PRO A 30 -4.40 -25.86 11.61
C PRO A 30 -4.54 -24.62 12.50
N LEU A 31 -3.43 -24.17 13.10
CA LEU A 31 -3.40 -22.96 13.91
C LEU A 31 -3.74 -21.71 13.08
N THR A 32 -3.18 -21.57 11.87
CA THR A 32 -3.53 -20.43 10.99
C THR A 32 -5.00 -20.40 10.60
N TRP A 33 -5.62 -21.57 10.42
CA TRP A 33 -7.06 -21.67 10.15
C TRP A 33 -7.89 -21.32 11.40
N LEU A 34 -7.52 -21.86 12.55
CA LEU A 34 -8.17 -21.58 13.84
C LEU A 34 -8.12 -20.08 14.19
N LEU A 35 -7.01 -19.40 13.89
CA LEU A 35 -6.87 -17.96 14.14
C LEU A 35 -7.62 -17.07 13.13
N SER A 36 -7.96 -17.62 11.95
CA SER A 36 -8.64 -16.89 10.88
C SER A 36 -10.16 -17.05 10.94
N PHE A 37 -10.65 -18.25 11.27
CA PHE A 37 -12.06 -18.60 11.25
C PHE A 37 -12.95 -17.70 12.13
N PRO A 38 -12.56 -17.31 13.36
CA PRO A 38 -13.38 -16.43 14.20
C PRO A 38 -13.63 -15.06 13.57
N ALA A 39 -12.65 -14.51 12.84
CA ALA A 39 -12.82 -13.22 12.16
C ALA A 39 -13.80 -13.34 10.98
N VAL A 40 -13.67 -14.41 10.19
CA VAL A 40 -14.58 -14.69 9.07
C VAL A 40 -16.03 -14.85 9.55
N LEU A 41 -16.22 -15.57 10.66
CA LEU A 41 -17.54 -15.72 11.28
C LEU A 41 -18.08 -14.39 11.84
N ALA A 42 -17.25 -13.65 12.59
CA ALA A 42 -17.68 -12.39 13.22
C ALA A 42 -18.17 -11.36 12.20
N HIS A 43 -17.53 -11.31 11.03
CA HIS A 43 -17.88 -10.41 9.93
C HIS A 43 -18.86 -11.04 8.92
N ARG A 44 -19.33 -12.27 9.17
CA ARG A 44 -20.23 -13.05 8.28
C ARG A 44 -19.77 -13.02 6.83
N VAL A 45 -18.48 -13.23 6.61
CA VAL A 45 -17.87 -13.10 5.28
C VAL A 45 -18.49 -14.11 4.31
N LYS A 46 -19.00 -13.63 3.18
CA LYS A 46 -19.46 -14.48 2.07
C LYS A 46 -18.32 -14.64 1.07
N ILE A 47 -17.80 -15.87 0.93
CA ILE A 47 -16.77 -16.20 -0.05
C ILE A 47 -17.42 -16.82 -1.29
N THR A 48 -17.35 -16.13 -2.42
CA THR A 48 -17.82 -16.61 -3.73
C THR A 48 -16.64 -17.05 -4.58
N LYS A 49 -16.73 -18.22 -5.22
CA LYS A 49 -15.69 -18.76 -6.11
C LYS A 49 -16.17 -18.78 -7.56
N ILE A 50 -15.45 -18.11 -8.46
CA ILE A 50 -15.78 -17.99 -9.89
C ILE A 50 -14.70 -18.70 -10.72
N GLY A 51 -15.09 -19.69 -11.52
CA GLY A 51 -14.16 -20.43 -12.39
C GLY A 51 -13.08 -21.25 -11.66
N MET A 52 -13.25 -21.49 -10.36
CA MET A 52 -12.27 -22.20 -9.52
C MET A 52 -12.40 -23.73 -9.55
N GLN A 53 -13.36 -24.27 -10.32
CA GLN A 53 -13.55 -25.71 -10.47
C GLN A 53 -12.29 -26.34 -11.09
N GLY A 54 -11.70 -27.32 -10.41
CA GLY A 54 -10.49 -28.01 -10.88
C GLY A 54 -9.17 -27.26 -10.71
N VAL A 55 -9.19 -25.97 -10.33
CA VAL A 55 -7.98 -25.17 -10.09
C VAL A 55 -7.29 -25.66 -8.82
N LYS A 56 -6.04 -26.11 -8.96
CA LYS A 56 -5.19 -26.59 -7.86
C LYS A 56 -3.87 -25.80 -7.82
N PRO A 57 -3.24 -25.65 -6.65
CA PRO A 57 -1.90 -25.10 -6.55
C PRO A 57 -0.89 -25.87 -7.43
N PRO A 58 0.17 -25.20 -7.94
CA PRO A 58 0.53 -23.81 -7.68
C PRO A 58 -0.26 -22.82 -8.55
N TYR A 59 -0.67 -21.70 -7.96
CA TYR A 59 -1.17 -20.53 -8.66
C TYR A 59 -0.73 -19.26 -7.92
N LEU A 60 -0.71 -18.14 -8.64
CA LEU A 60 -0.47 -16.82 -8.07
C LEU A 60 -1.81 -16.22 -7.62
N LEU A 61 -1.98 -16.04 -6.32
CA LEU A 61 -3.12 -15.35 -5.73
C LEU A 61 -2.81 -13.86 -5.55
N LEU A 62 -3.56 -13.02 -6.27
CA LEU A 62 -3.50 -11.57 -6.17
C LEU A 62 -4.68 -11.05 -5.35
N CYS A 63 -4.42 -10.38 -4.24
CA CYS A 63 -5.47 -9.85 -3.35
C CYS A 63 -5.47 -8.32 -3.37
N ASN A 64 -6.65 -7.69 -3.34
CA ASN A 64 -6.72 -6.28 -2.95
C ASN A 64 -6.41 -6.11 -1.45
N HIS A 65 -5.99 -4.91 -1.05
CA HIS A 65 -5.55 -4.67 0.32
C HIS A 65 -6.31 -3.52 0.96
N ASN A 66 -7.18 -3.81 1.92
CA ASN A 66 -8.04 -2.82 2.58
C ASN A 66 -7.86 -2.78 4.09
N SER A 67 -7.66 -3.92 4.76
CA SER A 67 -7.38 -3.94 6.20
C SER A 67 -6.77 -5.26 6.66
N PHE A 68 -6.39 -5.37 7.93
CA PHE A 68 -5.70 -6.56 8.44
C PHE A 68 -6.52 -7.86 8.32
N ILE A 69 -7.86 -7.76 8.24
CA ILE A 69 -8.73 -8.93 8.09
C ILE A 69 -8.55 -9.65 6.75
N ASP A 70 -8.01 -8.95 5.73
CA ASP A 70 -7.70 -9.50 4.41
C ASP A 70 -6.91 -10.81 4.50
N PHE A 71 -5.89 -10.86 5.36
CA PHE A 71 -5.04 -12.04 5.52
C PHE A 71 -5.80 -13.25 6.07
N LYS A 72 -6.77 -13.00 6.96
CA LYS A 72 -7.60 -14.05 7.55
C LYS A 72 -8.59 -14.59 6.53
N VAL A 73 -9.23 -13.70 5.76
CA VAL A 73 -10.15 -14.08 4.69
C VAL A 73 -9.42 -14.83 3.59
N ALA A 74 -8.25 -14.36 3.16
CA ALA A 74 -7.40 -15.05 2.19
C ALA A 74 -7.04 -16.47 2.64
N THR A 75 -6.67 -16.63 3.92
CA THR A 75 -6.35 -17.94 4.52
C THR A 75 -7.53 -18.92 4.45
N ILE A 76 -8.76 -18.45 4.67
CA ILE A 76 -9.97 -19.28 4.58
C ILE A 76 -10.39 -19.52 3.13
N ALA A 77 -10.27 -18.54 2.24
CA ALA A 77 -10.66 -18.64 0.83
C ALA A 77 -9.90 -19.75 0.08
N ILE A 78 -8.62 -19.93 0.41
CA ILE A 78 -7.75 -20.95 -0.17
C ILE A 78 -7.74 -22.28 0.58
N PHE A 79 -8.53 -22.43 1.65
CA PHE A 79 -8.58 -23.69 2.40
C PHE A 79 -8.88 -24.88 1.47
N PRO A 80 -8.20 -26.04 1.61
CA PRO A 80 -7.19 -26.42 2.61
C PRO A 80 -5.73 -26.26 2.12
N HIS A 81 -5.50 -25.43 1.11
CA HIS A 81 -4.19 -25.30 0.46
C HIS A 81 -3.17 -24.53 1.32
N ARG A 82 -1.89 -24.83 1.08
CA ARG A 82 -0.78 -24.07 1.68
C ARG A 82 -0.50 -22.82 0.88
N ALA A 83 -0.06 -21.78 1.58
CA ALA A 83 0.35 -20.53 0.98
C ALA A 83 1.68 -20.04 1.53
N ASN A 84 2.38 -19.30 0.68
CA ASN A 84 3.50 -18.45 1.05
C ASN A 84 3.14 -17.00 0.73
N TYR A 85 3.34 -16.11 1.71
CA TYR A 85 2.91 -14.72 1.65
C TYR A 85 4.11 -13.80 1.45
N LEU A 86 4.03 -12.88 0.49
CA LEU A 86 5.00 -11.78 0.41
C LEU A 86 4.63 -10.74 1.47
N VAL A 87 5.49 -10.59 2.48
CA VAL A 87 5.23 -9.77 3.68
C VAL A 87 6.31 -8.69 3.78
N ALA A 88 5.89 -7.45 4.04
CA ALA A 88 6.82 -6.34 4.22
C ALA A 88 7.70 -6.52 5.48
N ILE A 89 8.90 -5.95 5.46
CA ILE A 89 9.92 -6.17 6.50
C ILE A 89 9.48 -5.74 7.91
N ASP A 90 8.60 -4.75 8.03
CA ASP A 90 7.99 -4.31 9.27
C ASP A 90 7.18 -5.42 9.96
N GLY A 91 6.52 -6.27 9.18
CA GLY A 91 5.88 -7.48 9.69
C GLY A 91 6.85 -8.46 10.37
N PHE A 92 8.13 -8.46 9.97
CA PHE A 92 9.16 -9.34 10.53
C PHE A 92 9.76 -8.84 11.84
N ILE A 93 9.47 -7.61 12.28
CA ILE A 93 10.02 -7.05 13.52
C ILE A 93 9.72 -7.99 14.70
N LYS A 94 10.79 -8.51 15.32
CA LYS A 94 10.79 -9.47 16.44
C LYS A 94 10.05 -10.78 16.16
N ARG A 95 9.73 -11.08 14.89
CA ARG A 95 8.87 -12.20 14.48
C ARG A 95 9.43 -13.02 13.32
N GLU A 96 10.68 -12.80 12.93
CA GLU A 96 11.27 -13.43 11.73
C GLU A 96 11.15 -14.95 11.72
N TRP A 97 11.50 -15.61 12.84
CA TRP A 97 11.41 -17.07 12.91
C TRP A 97 9.98 -17.54 12.66
N LEU A 98 8.99 -16.94 13.32
CA LEU A 98 7.59 -17.32 13.17
C LEU A 98 7.12 -17.08 11.73
N LEU A 99 7.32 -15.87 11.21
CA LEU A 99 6.86 -15.50 9.86
C LEU A 99 7.45 -16.42 8.79
N ARG A 100 8.75 -16.72 8.85
CA ARG A 100 9.36 -17.66 7.89
C ARG A 100 8.69 -19.04 7.99
N ASN A 101 8.41 -19.55 9.19
CA ASN A 101 7.83 -20.88 9.38
C ASN A 101 6.33 -20.97 9.04
N VAL A 102 5.61 -19.85 9.00
CA VAL A 102 4.22 -19.79 8.47
C VAL A 102 4.16 -19.44 6.98
N GLY A 103 5.29 -19.44 6.28
CA GLY A 103 5.36 -19.24 4.83
C GLY A 103 5.62 -17.79 4.39
N GLY A 104 5.95 -16.89 5.32
CA GLY A 104 6.29 -15.50 5.01
C GLY A 104 7.62 -15.37 4.25
N ILE A 105 7.58 -14.57 3.19
CA ILE A 105 8.72 -14.17 2.35
C ILE A 105 8.88 -12.67 2.51
N CYS A 106 10.00 -12.24 3.09
CA CYS A 106 10.27 -10.83 3.31
C CYS A 106 10.43 -10.09 1.99
N LYS A 107 9.75 -8.97 1.84
CA LYS A 107 9.95 -7.98 0.76
C LYS A 107 10.13 -6.59 1.34
N ARG A 108 10.75 -5.71 0.57
CA ARG A 108 10.65 -4.26 0.76
C ARG A 108 9.65 -3.70 -0.25
N LYS A 109 8.87 -2.69 0.15
CA LYS A 109 7.79 -2.14 -0.68
C LYS A 109 8.39 -1.31 -1.82
N PHE A 110 7.72 -1.28 -2.96
CA PHE A 110 8.10 -0.43 -4.11
C PHE A 110 9.55 -0.60 -4.63
N THR A 111 10.21 -1.73 -4.35
CA THR A 111 11.54 -2.07 -4.88
C THR A 111 11.48 -3.13 -5.98
N ASN A 112 12.34 -3.01 -6.99
CA ASN A 112 12.51 -4.02 -8.05
C ASN A 112 13.46 -5.14 -7.60
N ASP A 113 12.97 -6.06 -6.78
CA ASP A 113 13.77 -7.17 -6.24
C ASP A 113 13.68 -8.44 -7.11
N THR A 114 14.77 -8.75 -7.82
CA THR A 114 14.86 -9.98 -8.63
C THR A 114 14.92 -11.26 -7.78
N VAL A 115 15.34 -11.17 -6.51
CA VAL A 115 15.34 -12.29 -5.56
C VAL A 115 13.92 -12.72 -5.27
N MET A 116 12.96 -11.78 -5.19
CA MET A 116 11.54 -12.11 -5.02
C MET A 116 11.01 -13.02 -6.12
N VAL A 117 11.39 -12.77 -7.38
CA VAL A 117 10.98 -13.62 -8.50
C VAL A 117 11.52 -15.04 -8.36
N ARG A 118 12.77 -15.20 -7.89
CA ARG A 118 13.36 -16.52 -7.61
C ARG A 118 12.64 -17.24 -6.48
N HIS A 119 12.29 -16.53 -5.40
CA HIS A 119 11.53 -17.11 -4.29
C HIS A 119 10.14 -17.54 -4.71
N MET A 120 9.43 -16.72 -5.49
CA MET A 120 8.13 -17.08 -6.06
C MET A 120 8.21 -18.32 -6.96
N LYS A 121 9.23 -18.42 -7.83
CA LYS A 121 9.48 -19.65 -8.60
C LYS A 121 9.70 -20.87 -7.70
N LYS A 122 10.43 -20.72 -6.60
CA LYS A 122 10.66 -21.82 -5.64
C LYS A 122 9.36 -22.25 -4.95
N VAL A 123 8.49 -21.33 -4.58
CA VAL A 123 7.16 -21.64 -4.03
C VAL A 123 6.31 -22.39 -5.07
N ALA A 124 6.29 -21.92 -6.32
CA ALA A 124 5.58 -22.60 -7.39
C ALA A 124 6.08 -24.04 -7.60
N GLN A 125 7.40 -24.25 -7.60
CA GLN A 125 8.01 -25.59 -7.68
C GLN A 125 7.63 -26.50 -6.50
N ASN A 126 7.36 -25.93 -5.32
CA ASN A 126 6.89 -26.69 -4.17
C ASN A 126 5.41 -27.10 -4.29
N GLY A 127 4.67 -26.53 -5.25
CA GLY A 127 3.23 -26.75 -5.42
C GLY A 127 2.37 -26.00 -4.39
N ASP A 128 2.87 -24.89 -3.84
CA ASP A 128 2.15 -24.06 -2.87
C ASP A 128 1.55 -22.82 -3.55
N VAL A 129 0.54 -22.19 -2.92
CA VAL A 129 -0.05 -20.93 -3.40
C VAL A 129 0.91 -19.77 -3.10
N ILE A 130 1.10 -18.87 -4.05
CA ILE A 130 1.86 -17.63 -3.84
C ILE A 130 0.85 -16.51 -3.59
N VAL A 131 0.87 -15.89 -2.41
CA VAL A 131 -0.03 -14.78 -2.08
C VAL A 131 0.71 -13.46 -2.17
N LEU A 132 0.18 -12.56 -2.99
CA LEU A 132 0.70 -11.23 -3.23
C LEU A 132 -0.44 -10.19 -3.16
N TYR A 133 -0.20 -9.13 -2.40
CA TYR A 133 -0.99 -7.90 -2.44
C TYR A 133 -0.25 -6.90 -3.33
N PRO A 134 -0.59 -6.77 -4.63
CA PRO A 134 0.21 -6.02 -5.59
C PRO A 134 0.14 -4.50 -5.36
N GLU A 135 -0.90 -4.02 -4.67
CA GLU A 135 -1.07 -2.62 -4.23
C GLU A 135 -0.03 -2.21 -3.16
N ALA A 136 0.62 -3.20 -2.53
CA ALA A 136 1.74 -3.06 -1.57
C ALA A 136 1.47 -2.26 -0.28
N ARG A 137 0.30 -1.63 -0.15
CA ARG A 137 -0.21 -0.91 1.02
C ARG A 137 -1.73 -1.07 1.10
N TYR A 138 -2.33 -0.75 2.24
CA TYR A 138 -3.79 -0.64 2.31
C TYR A 138 -4.28 0.47 1.38
N SER A 139 -5.47 0.29 0.80
CA SER A 139 -6.18 1.34 0.09
C SER A 139 -6.35 2.55 1.01
N LEU A 140 -6.01 3.73 0.48
CA LEU A 140 -6.09 4.97 1.21
C LEU A 140 -7.54 5.49 1.30
N CYS A 141 -8.33 5.29 0.23
CA CYS A 141 -9.68 5.85 0.07
C CYS A 141 -10.76 4.80 -0.27
N GLY A 142 -10.45 3.51 -0.27
CA GLY A 142 -11.43 2.43 -0.44
C GLY A 142 -11.57 1.94 -1.88
N THR A 143 -10.77 2.51 -2.78
CA THR A 143 -10.63 2.10 -4.17
C THR A 143 -9.23 1.56 -4.44
N ASN A 144 -9.01 1.03 -5.63
CA ASN A 144 -7.75 0.40 -5.99
C ASN A 144 -6.58 1.39 -6.09
N ALA A 145 -5.39 0.92 -5.69
CA ALA A 145 -4.15 1.66 -5.88
C ALA A 145 -3.51 1.33 -7.25
N ILE A 146 -2.52 2.12 -7.66
CA ILE A 146 -1.71 1.82 -8.84
C ILE A 146 -0.98 0.48 -8.67
N LEU A 147 -1.10 -0.40 -9.67
CA LEU A 147 -0.39 -1.67 -9.72
C LEU A 147 0.92 -1.54 -10.51
N PRO A 148 1.98 -2.27 -10.13
CA PRO A 148 3.24 -2.21 -10.85
C PRO A 148 3.15 -2.89 -12.22
N GLU A 149 3.60 -2.21 -13.29
CA GLU A 149 3.64 -2.80 -14.65
C GLU A 149 4.53 -4.05 -14.75
N SER A 150 5.47 -4.24 -13.82
CA SER A 150 6.27 -5.45 -13.75
C SER A 150 5.46 -6.69 -13.38
N LEU A 151 4.23 -6.53 -12.88
CA LEU A 151 3.37 -7.65 -12.44
C LEU A 151 3.09 -8.64 -13.57
N GLY A 152 2.69 -8.16 -14.75
CA GLY A 152 2.47 -9.00 -15.93
C GLY A 152 3.73 -9.73 -16.39
N LYS A 153 4.91 -9.10 -16.24
CA LYS A 153 6.20 -9.76 -16.50
C LYS A 153 6.46 -10.88 -15.50
N VAL A 154 6.15 -10.67 -14.22
CA VAL A 154 6.24 -11.71 -13.18
C VAL A 154 5.31 -12.87 -13.50
N VAL A 155 4.06 -12.61 -13.90
CA VAL A 155 3.10 -13.65 -14.31
C VAL A 155 3.66 -14.49 -15.47
N LYS A 156 4.15 -13.87 -16.54
CA LYS A 156 4.79 -14.57 -17.68
C LYS A 156 5.98 -15.42 -17.24
N LEU A 157 6.78 -14.94 -16.28
CA LEU A 157 7.95 -15.65 -15.77
C LEU A 157 7.58 -16.84 -14.87
N LEU A 158 6.46 -16.79 -14.15
CA LEU A 158 6.01 -17.87 -13.27
C LEU A 158 5.33 -19.01 -14.04
N LYS A 159 4.62 -18.71 -15.15
CA LYS A 159 3.94 -19.72 -15.99
C LYS A 159 2.97 -20.63 -15.21
N ILE A 160 2.29 -20.07 -14.22
CA ILE A 160 1.25 -20.71 -13.41
C ILE A 160 -0.03 -19.87 -13.49
N PRO A 161 -1.23 -20.46 -13.26
CA PRO A 161 -2.48 -19.72 -13.29
C PRO A 161 -2.48 -18.51 -12.34
N VAL A 162 -3.25 -17.48 -12.71
CA VAL A 162 -3.50 -16.30 -11.87
C VAL A 162 -4.91 -16.35 -11.33
N VAL A 163 -5.03 -16.20 -10.03
CA VAL A 163 -6.30 -16.12 -9.29
C VAL A 163 -6.34 -14.77 -8.59
N THR A 164 -7.48 -14.09 -8.61
CA THR A 164 -7.71 -12.87 -7.82
C THR A 164 -8.60 -13.17 -6.63
N LEU A 165 -8.40 -12.43 -5.53
CA LEU A 165 -9.31 -12.37 -4.39
C LEU A 165 -9.62 -10.91 -4.09
N ILE A 166 -10.80 -10.47 -4.53
CA ILE A 166 -11.28 -9.10 -4.29
C ILE A 166 -12.22 -9.12 -3.10
N MET A 167 -11.87 -8.38 -2.07
CA MET A 167 -12.60 -8.30 -0.80
C MET A 167 -13.30 -6.96 -0.68
N HIS A 168 -14.54 -7.00 -0.22
CA HIS A 168 -15.43 -5.86 -0.04
C HIS A 168 -15.96 -5.78 1.41
N GLY A 169 -16.15 -4.56 1.87
CA GLY A 169 -16.55 -4.19 3.23
C GLY A 169 -15.40 -4.12 4.23
N HIS A 170 -14.17 -4.45 3.81
CA HIS A 170 -13.01 -4.47 4.69
C HIS A 170 -12.45 -3.07 4.97
N HIS A 171 -12.58 -2.16 4.00
CA HIS A 171 -12.10 -0.81 4.11
C HIS A 171 -13.04 0.02 4.98
N VAL A 172 -14.33 0.01 4.67
CA VAL A 172 -15.34 0.75 5.46
C VAL A 172 -15.43 0.23 6.91
N ASN A 173 -14.99 -1.01 7.17
CA ASN A 173 -14.90 -1.60 8.50
C ASN A 173 -13.73 -1.11 9.36
N ALA A 174 -12.56 -0.92 8.77
CA ALA A 174 -11.34 -0.53 9.48
C ALA A 174 -10.45 0.25 8.51
N PRO A 175 -10.87 1.47 8.15
CA PRO A 175 -10.20 2.25 7.11
C PRO A 175 -8.79 2.67 7.51
N PHE A 176 -7.93 2.96 6.53
CA PHE A 176 -6.51 3.24 6.77
C PHE A 176 -6.24 4.39 7.77
N TRP A 177 -7.07 5.44 7.74
CA TRP A 177 -7.01 6.59 8.64
C TRP A 177 -7.67 6.35 10.00
N ASN A 178 -8.42 5.26 10.15
CA ASN A 178 -9.00 4.84 11.42
C ASN A 178 -9.18 3.32 11.50
N MET A 179 -8.10 2.63 11.89
CA MET A 179 -8.02 1.16 11.93
C MET A 179 -8.84 0.51 13.08
N LYS A 180 -9.74 1.26 13.74
CA LYS A 180 -10.66 0.69 14.73
C LYS A 180 -11.68 -0.21 14.02
N ASN A 181 -11.87 -1.42 14.54
CA ASN A 181 -12.82 -2.36 13.97
C ASN A 181 -14.26 -1.90 14.25
N ARG A 182 -15.00 -1.56 13.19
CA ARG A 182 -16.40 -1.10 13.22
C ARG A 182 -17.41 -2.26 13.20
N LYS A 183 -16.94 -3.52 13.20
CA LYS A 183 -17.75 -4.74 13.24
C LYS A 183 -18.76 -4.87 12.09
N VAL A 184 -18.40 -4.37 10.91
CA VAL A 184 -19.20 -4.50 9.69
C VAL A 184 -19.45 -5.96 9.39
N LYS A 185 -20.72 -6.32 9.17
CA LYS A 185 -21.16 -7.69 8.87
C LYS A 185 -21.46 -7.82 7.38
N ASN A 186 -21.57 -9.07 6.93
CA ASN A 186 -21.93 -9.43 5.56
C ASN A 186 -20.92 -8.92 4.52
N THR A 187 -19.65 -8.82 4.94
CA THR A 187 -18.51 -8.57 4.03
C THR A 187 -18.41 -9.66 2.96
N GLN A 188 -17.83 -9.34 1.81
CA GLN A 188 -17.77 -10.25 0.67
C GLN A 188 -16.33 -10.47 0.21
N ALA A 189 -16.05 -11.65 -0.32
CA ALA A 189 -14.78 -11.97 -0.96
C ALA A 189 -15.01 -12.82 -2.20
N VAL A 190 -14.52 -12.34 -3.35
CA VAL A 190 -14.71 -12.99 -4.65
C VAL A 190 -13.38 -13.56 -5.13
N LEU A 191 -13.28 -14.89 -5.14
CA LEU A 191 -12.11 -15.64 -5.60
C LEU A 191 -12.31 -16.08 -7.06
N THR A 192 -11.57 -15.50 -7.98
CA THR A 192 -11.77 -15.69 -9.43
C THR A 192 -10.53 -16.28 -10.09
N HIS A 193 -10.69 -17.36 -10.85
CA HIS A 193 -9.65 -17.83 -11.77
C HIS A 193 -9.56 -16.85 -12.95
N LEU A 194 -8.62 -15.91 -12.87
CA LEU A 194 -8.57 -14.76 -13.78
C LEU A 194 -7.87 -15.08 -15.09
N ILE A 195 -6.72 -15.78 -15.03
CA ILE A 195 -5.91 -16.09 -16.21
C ILE A 195 -5.42 -17.53 -16.10
N THR A 196 -5.77 -18.34 -17.09
CA THR A 196 -5.33 -19.73 -17.23
C THR A 196 -3.85 -19.81 -17.61
N LYS A 197 -3.25 -20.99 -17.44
CA LYS A 197 -1.86 -21.22 -17.86
C LYS A 197 -1.70 -21.09 -19.38
N GLU A 198 -2.71 -21.52 -20.12
CA GLU A 198 -2.79 -21.51 -21.58
C GLU A 198 -2.88 -20.07 -22.09
N GLU A 199 -3.73 -19.22 -21.48
CA GLU A 199 -3.78 -17.79 -21.80
C GLU A 199 -2.45 -17.09 -21.52
N ILE A 200 -1.75 -17.41 -20.42
CA ILE A 200 -0.43 -16.81 -20.12
C ILE A 200 0.60 -17.11 -21.20
N ALA A 201 0.50 -18.25 -21.90
CA ALA A 201 1.41 -18.55 -23.01
C ALA A 201 1.19 -17.61 -24.20
N ILE A 202 -0.06 -17.22 -24.46
CA ILE A 202 -0.50 -16.46 -25.63
C ILE A 202 -0.39 -14.95 -25.37
N LEU A 203 -0.95 -14.48 -24.26
CA LEU A 203 -1.04 -13.05 -23.94
C LEU A 203 0.34 -12.42 -23.73
N ASP A 204 0.49 -11.17 -24.15
CA ASP A 204 1.64 -10.37 -23.78
C ASP A 204 1.54 -9.87 -22.31
N TYR A 205 2.62 -9.28 -21.79
CA TYR A 205 2.63 -8.83 -20.39
C TYR A 205 1.74 -7.60 -20.15
N LYS A 206 1.43 -6.81 -21.18
CA LYS A 206 0.56 -5.63 -21.08
C LYS A 206 -0.90 -6.06 -21.02
N GLU A 207 -1.33 -6.99 -21.86
CA GLU A 207 -2.68 -7.59 -21.82
C GLU A 207 -2.95 -8.27 -20.48
N ILE A 208 -1.96 -8.97 -19.93
CA ILE A 208 -2.03 -9.55 -18.58
C ILE A 208 -2.21 -8.45 -17.52
N ASN A 209 -1.44 -7.37 -17.60
CA ASN A 209 -1.59 -6.24 -16.69
C ASN A 209 -2.97 -5.62 -16.80
N GLU A 210 -3.49 -5.44 -18.01
CA GLU A 210 -4.83 -4.88 -18.24
C GLU A 210 -5.91 -5.75 -17.59
N LYS A 211 -5.91 -7.06 -17.85
CA LYS A 211 -6.83 -8.01 -17.18
C LYS A 211 -6.76 -7.91 -15.66
N ILE A 212 -5.55 -7.80 -15.09
CA ILE A 212 -5.37 -7.66 -13.64
C ILE A 212 -5.91 -6.31 -13.14
N ASN A 213 -5.60 -5.20 -13.82
CA ASN A 213 -6.09 -3.87 -13.42
C ASN A 213 -7.62 -3.78 -13.50
N THR A 214 -8.24 -4.39 -14.51
CA THR A 214 -9.71 -4.49 -14.61
C THR A 214 -10.28 -5.30 -13.45
N ALA A 215 -9.67 -6.43 -13.11
CA ALA A 215 -10.11 -7.25 -11.99
C ALA A 215 -9.93 -6.57 -10.62
N PHE A 216 -9.01 -5.61 -10.53
CA PHE A 216 -8.78 -4.82 -9.33
C PHE A 216 -9.63 -3.55 -9.27
N GLN A 217 -10.54 -3.27 -10.22
CA GLN A 217 -11.48 -2.15 -10.04
C GLN A 217 -12.50 -2.49 -8.96
N TYR A 218 -12.45 -1.77 -7.84
CA TYR A 218 -13.41 -1.91 -6.75
C TYR A 218 -13.59 -0.58 -6.03
N ASP A 219 -14.73 -0.43 -5.37
CA ASP A 219 -15.07 0.73 -4.55
C ASP A 219 -15.86 0.26 -3.32
N ASP A 220 -15.24 0.38 -2.14
CA ASP A 220 -15.83 -0.12 -0.89
C ASP A 220 -16.97 0.76 -0.37
N PHE A 221 -16.97 2.06 -0.72
CA PHE A 221 -18.03 3.01 -0.35
C PHE A 221 -19.26 2.82 -1.24
N ALA A 222 -19.07 2.64 -2.55
CA ALA A 222 -20.15 2.28 -3.46
C ALA A 222 -20.75 0.91 -3.08
N TRP A 223 -19.90 -0.09 -2.80
CA TRP A 223 -20.34 -1.39 -2.31
C TRP A 223 -21.15 -1.28 -1.01
N GLN A 224 -20.72 -0.45 -0.05
CA GLN A 224 -21.44 -0.23 1.21
C GLN A 224 -22.87 0.26 0.95
N LYS A 225 -23.02 1.24 0.05
CA LYS A 225 -24.31 1.83 -0.32
C LYS A 225 -25.20 0.82 -1.05
N GLU A 226 -24.67 0.12 -2.06
CA GLU A 226 -25.40 -0.90 -2.82
C GLU A 226 -25.90 -2.06 -1.94
N GLN A 227 -25.10 -2.48 -0.98
CA GLN A 227 -25.47 -3.54 -0.04
C GLN A 227 -26.29 -3.04 1.16
N ASN A 228 -26.60 -1.73 1.21
CA ASN A 228 -27.33 -1.06 2.29
C ASN A 228 -26.72 -1.35 3.68
N ILE A 229 -25.39 -1.27 3.77
CA ILE A 229 -24.64 -1.54 5.00
C ILE A 229 -24.54 -0.26 5.83
N ARG A 230 -25.38 -0.18 6.87
CA ARG A 230 -25.35 0.90 7.85
C ARG A 230 -24.18 0.74 8.83
N ILE A 231 -23.39 1.80 9.02
CA ILE A 231 -22.27 1.88 9.96
C ILE A 231 -22.49 3.06 10.91
N ASP A 232 -23.00 2.77 12.10
CA ASP A 232 -23.33 3.74 13.16
C ASP A 232 -22.14 4.09 14.07
N TYR A 233 -20.91 3.83 13.62
CA TYR A 233 -19.71 4.09 14.41
C TYR A 233 -19.58 5.61 14.68
N PRO A 234 -19.46 6.04 15.96
CA PRO A 234 -19.49 7.46 16.32
C PRO A 234 -18.29 8.25 15.77
N ASP A 235 -17.14 7.58 15.59
CA ASP A 235 -15.89 8.17 15.10
C ASP A 235 -15.64 7.83 13.61
N ARG A 236 -16.70 7.70 12.79
CA ARG A 236 -16.56 7.24 11.39
C ARG A 236 -15.80 8.20 10.48
N ALA A 237 -15.85 9.51 10.74
CA ALA A 237 -15.08 10.53 10.01
C ALA A 237 -13.74 10.85 10.69
N LYS A 238 -13.51 10.43 11.93
CA LYS A 238 -12.28 10.72 12.67
C LYS A 238 -11.03 10.25 11.91
N GLY A 239 -10.10 11.16 11.70
CA GLY A 239 -8.87 10.98 10.92
C GLY A 239 -8.99 11.23 9.41
N LEU A 240 -10.20 11.44 8.87
CA LEU A 240 -10.44 11.55 7.43
C LEU A 240 -9.71 12.74 6.79
N HIS A 241 -9.47 13.83 7.54
CA HIS A 241 -8.67 14.97 7.10
C HIS A 241 -7.22 14.63 6.73
N LYS A 242 -6.68 13.49 7.18
CA LYS A 242 -5.35 13.03 6.74
C LYS A 242 -5.39 12.55 5.29
N LEU A 243 -6.49 11.90 4.91
CA LEU A 243 -6.76 11.52 3.54
C LEU A 243 -7.15 12.76 2.72
N LEU A 244 -8.19 13.47 3.15
CA LEU A 244 -8.76 14.65 2.50
C LEU A 244 -8.11 15.92 3.09
N TYR A 245 -6.90 16.22 2.63
CA TYR A 245 -6.05 17.28 3.18
C TYR A 245 -6.31 18.66 2.56
N GLN A 246 -7.00 18.76 1.42
CA GLN A 246 -7.27 20.01 0.73
C GLN A 246 -8.77 20.32 0.69
N CYS A 247 -9.13 21.56 1.03
CA CYS A 247 -10.53 21.99 1.04
C CYS A 247 -11.05 22.25 -0.39
N PRO A 248 -12.16 21.63 -0.84
CA PRO A 248 -12.68 21.83 -2.18
C PRO A 248 -13.37 23.17 -2.35
N SER A 249 -13.85 23.75 -1.25
CA SER A 249 -14.53 25.06 -1.24
C SER A 249 -13.55 26.24 -1.38
N CYS A 250 -12.46 26.26 -0.60
CA CYS A 250 -11.51 27.38 -0.59
C CYS A 250 -10.11 27.06 -1.14
N ARG A 251 -9.86 25.80 -1.52
CA ARG A 251 -8.59 25.26 -2.02
C ARG A 251 -7.40 25.28 -1.05
N THR A 252 -7.57 25.79 0.17
CA THR A 252 -6.53 25.77 1.20
C THR A 252 -6.15 24.34 1.57
N GLU A 253 -4.85 24.03 1.52
CA GLU A 253 -4.27 22.74 1.93
C GLU A 253 -3.99 22.68 3.43
N TYR A 254 -3.98 21.49 4.01
CA TYR A 254 -3.52 21.15 5.38
C TYR A 254 -4.27 21.83 6.52
N HIS A 255 -5.44 22.41 6.22
CA HIS A 255 -6.33 23.03 7.20
C HIS A 255 -7.63 22.23 7.41
N MET A 256 -7.74 21.07 6.77
CA MET A 256 -8.83 20.15 7.02
C MET A 256 -8.66 19.47 8.38
N MET A 257 -9.76 19.27 9.09
CA MET A 257 -9.82 18.62 10.40
C MET A 257 -11.04 17.71 10.44
N SER A 258 -11.00 16.62 11.22
CA SER A 258 -12.14 15.72 11.37
C SER A 258 -12.19 15.07 12.74
N GLU A 259 -13.36 14.97 13.32
CA GLU A 259 -13.61 14.32 14.61
C GLU A 259 -15.05 13.78 14.64
N GLY A 260 -15.27 12.65 15.30
CA GLY A 260 -16.58 12.00 15.32
C GLY A 260 -17.07 11.68 13.91
N VAL A 261 -18.15 12.35 13.51
CA VAL A 261 -18.82 12.22 12.21
C VAL A 261 -18.58 13.41 11.28
N ARG A 262 -17.84 14.43 11.74
CA ARG A 262 -17.65 15.69 11.03
C ARG A 262 -16.27 15.84 10.43
N LEU A 263 -16.22 16.58 9.33
CA LEU A 263 -15.03 17.06 8.62
C LEU A 263 -15.21 18.56 8.41
N TRP A 264 -14.20 19.39 8.65
CA TRP A 264 -14.30 20.84 8.48
C TRP A 264 -12.99 21.46 8.02
N CYS A 265 -13.07 22.65 7.44
CA CYS A 265 -11.90 23.45 7.08
C CYS A 265 -11.66 24.55 8.11
N ASN A 266 -10.48 24.59 8.74
CA ASN A 266 -10.10 25.67 9.64
C ASN A 266 -9.90 27.02 8.93
N SER A 267 -9.74 27.04 7.60
CA SER A 267 -9.56 28.25 6.79
C SER A 267 -10.89 28.95 6.48
N CYS A 268 -11.82 28.27 5.77
CA CYS A 268 -13.11 28.86 5.37
C CYS A 268 -14.28 28.50 6.29
N LYS A 269 -14.06 27.67 7.30
CA LYS A 269 -15.06 27.20 8.28
C LYS A 269 -16.19 26.34 7.71
N LYS A 270 -16.13 25.95 6.44
CA LYS A 270 -17.09 25.00 5.87
C LYS A 270 -16.99 23.64 6.56
N GLU A 271 -18.14 23.02 6.81
CA GLU A 271 -18.28 21.73 7.48
C GLU A 271 -19.05 20.73 6.60
N TRP A 272 -18.68 19.46 6.73
CA TRP A 272 -19.35 18.30 6.15
C TRP A 272 -19.62 17.27 7.24
N GLU A 273 -20.71 16.54 7.11
CA GLU A 273 -21.04 15.39 7.96
C GLU A 273 -20.99 14.11 7.13
N MET A 274 -20.35 13.07 7.67
CA MET A 274 -20.33 11.73 7.09
C MET A 274 -21.56 10.96 7.58
N SER A 275 -22.38 10.47 6.64
CA SER A 275 -23.54 9.64 6.93
C SER A 275 -23.12 8.25 7.41
N GLU A 276 -24.09 7.47 7.92
CA GLU A 276 -23.87 6.06 8.28
C GLU A 276 -23.69 5.15 7.05
N TYR A 277 -23.87 5.68 5.84
CA TYR A 277 -23.66 4.99 4.56
C TYR A 277 -22.36 5.41 3.86
N GLY A 278 -21.54 6.24 4.50
CA GLY A 278 -20.22 6.61 4.01
C GLY A 278 -20.18 7.84 3.08
N GLU A 279 -21.33 8.49 2.87
CA GLU A 279 -21.43 9.70 2.05
C GLU A 279 -21.16 10.95 2.89
N LEU A 280 -20.57 11.98 2.28
CA LEU A 280 -20.40 13.31 2.87
C LEU A 280 -21.52 14.24 2.41
N SER A 281 -22.01 15.07 3.32
CA SER A 281 -22.95 16.16 3.01
C SER A 281 -22.48 17.44 3.68
N ALA A 282 -22.42 18.54 2.93
CA ALA A 282 -22.15 19.85 3.52
C ALA A 282 -23.26 20.20 4.54
N VAL A 283 -22.86 20.75 5.69
CA VAL A 283 -23.81 21.21 6.71
C VAL A 283 -24.57 22.46 6.22
N ASP A 284 -23.89 23.31 5.46
CA ASP A 284 -24.45 24.48 4.79
C ASP A 284 -23.86 24.65 3.39
N GLY A 285 -24.70 25.08 2.43
CA GLY A 285 -24.33 25.27 1.03
C GLY A 285 -24.21 23.99 0.19
N GLU A 286 -23.43 24.08 -0.89
CA GLU A 286 -23.24 22.99 -1.85
C GLU A 286 -22.37 21.86 -1.27
N THR A 287 -22.68 20.61 -1.61
CA THR A 287 -21.80 19.47 -1.33
C THR A 287 -20.93 19.20 -2.57
N GLU A 288 -19.67 19.62 -2.54
CA GLU A 288 -18.76 19.47 -3.70
C GLU A 288 -18.51 18.00 -4.05
N PHE A 289 -18.33 17.16 -3.02
CA PHE A 289 -18.08 15.74 -3.16
C PHE A 289 -18.85 14.98 -2.08
N SER A 290 -19.86 14.20 -2.48
CA SER A 290 -20.55 13.29 -1.56
C SER A 290 -19.82 11.97 -1.39
N HIS A 291 -19.01 11.58 -2.38
CA HIS A 291 -18.24 10.34 -2.38
C HIS A 291 -16.78 10.64 -2.02
N ILE A 292 -16.26 9.99 -0.97
CA ILE A 292 -14.89 10.24 -0.47
C ILE A 292 -13.80 9.99 -1.54
N PRO A 293 -13.87 8.91 -2.35
CA PRO A 293 -12.95 8.70 -3.46
C PRO A 293 -12.91 9.85 -4.48
N ASP A 294 -14.03 10.52 -4.75
CA ASP A 294 -14.09 11.61 -5.73
C ASP A 294 -13.30 12.84 -5.24
N TRP A 295 -13.42 13.16 -3.94
CA TRP A 295 -12.61 14.22 -3.33
C TRP A 295 -11.11 13.85 -3.39
N TYR A 296 -10.75 12.61 -3.04
CA TYR A 296 -9.36 12.14 -3.11
C TYR A 296 -8.78 12.22 -4.54
N GLU A 297 -9.56 11.87 -5.57
CA GLU A 297 -9.11 11.99 -6.96
C GLU A 297 -9.10 13.44 -7.46
N TRP A 298 -9.93 14.33 -6.92
CA TRP A 298 -9.80 15.77 -7.13
C TRP A 298 -8.48 16.32 -6.55
N GLU A 299 -8.07 15.89 -5.35
CA GLU A 299 -6.76 16.25 -4.78
C GLU A 299 -5.61 15.76 -5.66
N ARG A 300 -5.72 14.54 -6.21
CA ARG A 300 -4.76 14.02 -7.18
C ARG A 300 -4.66 14.92 -8.42
N GLU A 301 -5.77 15.42 -8.92
CA GLU A 301 -5.77 16.35 -10.05
C GLU A 301 -5.09 17.68 -9.70
N GLN A 302 -5.27 18.21 -8.48
CA GLN A 302 -4.53 19.39 -8.03
C GLN A 302 -3.02 19.13 -8.01
N VAL A 303 -2.60 17.99 -7.47
CA VAL A 303 -1.18 17.58 -7.47
C VAL A 303 -0.64 17.39 -8.89
N ARG A 304 -1.42 16.79 -9.79
CA ARG A 304 -1.04 16.64 -11.20
C ARG A 304 -0.79 17.99 -11.86
N GLN A 305 -1.61 19.00 -11.58
CA GLN A 305 -1.42 20.35 -12.11
C GLN A 305 -0.12 20.99 -11.61
N GLU A 306 0.21 20.82 -10.32
CA GLU A 306 1.49 21.28 -9.76
C GLU A 306 2.70 20.57 -10.39
N VAL A 307 2.60 19.26 -10.59
CA VAL A 307 3.65 18.45 -11.23
C VAL A 307 3.82 18.84 -12.71
N ASN A 308 2.73 18.99 -13.46
CA ASN A 308 2.76 19.34 -14.88
C ASN A 308 3.30 20.76 -15.12
N SER A 309 3.03 21.69 -14.21
CA SER A 309 3.59 23.05 -14.25
C SER A 309 5.01 23.15 -13.69
N GLY A 310 5.55 22.06 -13.12
CA GLY A 310 6.92 22.00 -12.59
C GLY A 310 7.10 22.73 -11.26
N VAL A 311 6.02 23.07 -10.56
CA VAL A 311 6.04 23.84 -9.31
C VAL A 311 5.96 22.98 -8.05
N TYR A 312 5.64 21.69 -8.19
CA TYR A 312 5.58 20.78 -7.05
C TYR A 312 6.93 20.69 -6.31
N ARG A 313 6.91 20.99 -5.02
CA ARG A 313 8.04 20.80 -4.10
C ARG A 313 7.54 20.57 -2.68
N PHE A 314 8.08 19.56 -2.03
CA PHE A 314 7.98 19.34 -0.60
C PHE A 314 9.39 19.34 0.02
N GLU A 315 9.56 20.06 1.12
CA GLU A 315 10.83 20.16 1.84
C GLU A 315 10.55 20.25 3.35
N SER A 316 11.22 19.44 4.14
CA SER A 316 11.02 19.42 5.59
C SER A 316 12.26 18.92 6.33
N GLU A 317 12.48 19.47 7.53
CA GLU A 317 13.27 18.77 8.54
C GLU A 317 12.53 17.50 8.98
N VAL A 318 13.26 16.41 9.17
CA VAL A 318 12.68 15.10 9.45
C VAL A 318 13.40 14.41 10.60
N THR A 319 12.67 13.58 11.33
CA THR A 319 13.28 12.50 12.12
C THR A 319 13.32 11.24 11.28
N VAL A 320 14.43 10.49 11.29
CA VAL A 320 14.63 9.34 10.43
C VAL A 320 14.88 8.08 11.26
N LYS A 321 14.17 7.00 10.95
CA LYS A 321 14.42 5.67 11.51
C LYS A 321 14.71 4.68 10.39
N SER A 322 15.83 3.98 10.49
CA SER A 322 16.21 2.89 9.59
C SER A 322 15.64 1.56 10.10
N LEU A 323 15.18 0.71 9.18
CA LEU A 323 14.72 -0.66 9.43
C LEU A 323 15.53 -1.63 8.56
N PRO A 324 16.78 -1.92 8.95
CA PRO A 324 17.70 -2.71 8.13
C PRO A 324 17.43 -4.21 8.25
N ASN A 325 16.77 -4.65 9.33
CA ASN A 325 16.51 -6.05 9.64
C ASN A 325 15.34 -6.23 10.64
N ALA A 326 15.04 -7.48 10.99
CA ALA A 326 13.93 -7.87 11.86
C ALA A 326 14.11 -7.55 13.36
N LYS A 327 15.24 -6.99 13.81
CA LYS A 327 15.45 -6.61 15.22
C LYS A 327 14.63 -5.38 15.61
N GLY A 328 14.32 -4.51 14.65
CA GLY A 328 13.55 -3.29 14.84
C GLY A 328 14.26 -2.05 14.30
N PHE A 329 13.71 -0.89 14.65
CA PHE A 329 14.18 0.41 14.18
C PHE A 329 15.52 0.82 14.81
N ILE A 330 16.35 1.47 14.00
CA ILE A 330 17.54 2.22 14.42
C ILE A 330 17.24 3.69 14.22
N ASP A 331 17.39 4.49 15.28
CA ASP A 331 17.19 5.93 15.20
C ASP A 331 18.41 6.57 14.53
N LEU A 332 18.20 7.22 13.38
CA LEU A 332 19.24 7.95 12.66
C LEU A 332 19.27 9.44 13.06
N GLY A 333 18.32 9.90 13.88
CA GLY A 333 18.23 11.28 14.31
C GLY A 333 17.61 12.20 13.25
N LYS A 334 18.06 13.46 13.24
CA LYS A 334 17.53 14.51 12.37
C LYS A 334 18.12 14.42 10.96
N GLY A 335 17.32 14.80 9.98
CA GLY A 335 17.73 14.93 8.59
C GLY A 335 16.87 15.94 7.84
N LYS A 336 17.06 15.97 6.52
CA LYS A 336 16.32 16.81 5.59
C LYS A 336 15.75 15.95 4.47
N LEU A 337 14.46 16.07 4.22
CA LEU A 337 13.79 15.42 3.10
C LEU A 337 13.38 16.48 2.08
N ILE A 338 13.74 16.25 0.82
CA ILE A 338 13.25 16.99 -0.34
C ILE A 338 12.53 15.98 -1.26
N HIS A 339 11.35 16.36 -1.71
CA HIS A 339 10.61 15.65 -2.75
C HIS A 339 10.14 16.65 -3.80
N ASP A 340 10.68 16.56 -5.01
CA ASP A 340 10.40 17.47 -6.11
C ASP A 340 10.39 16.73 -7.46
N MET A 341 10.42 17.48 -8.56
CA MET A 341 10.43 16.95 -9.93
C MET A 341 11.50 15.87 -10.21
N LYS A 342 12.56 15.79 -9.40
CA LYS A 342 13.64 14.79 -9.53
C LYS A 342 13.35 13.50 -8.75
N GLY A 343 12.37 13.50 -7.84
CA GLY A 343 12.08 12.44 -6.89
C GLY A 343 12.50 12.79 -5.47
N PHE A 344 12.90 11.80 -4.68
CA PHE A 344 13.28 11.96 -3.28
C PHE A 344 14.79 12.15 -3.10
N LEU A 345 15.14 13.08 -2.21
CA LEU A 345 16.47 13.23 -1.62
C LEU A 345 16.32 13.32 -0.11
N LEU A 346 16.85 12.31 0.60
CA LEU A 346 16.96 12.30 2.05
C LEU A 346 18.43 12.44 2.43
N GLU A 347 18.75 13.44 3.26
CA GLU A 347 20.10 13.66 3.77
C GLU A 347 20.09 13.75 5.30
N GLY A 348 21.18 13.31 5.93
CA GLY A 348 21.32 13.39 7.38
C GLY A 348 22.72 12.96 7.81
N GLU A 349 22.92 12.90 9.12
CA GLU A 349 24.18 12.49 9.72
C GLU A 349 23.91 11.45 10.81
N TYR A 350 24.72 10.39 10.85
CA TYR A 350 24.65 9.35 11.86
C TYR A 350 26.05 9.01 12.37
N GLU A 351 26.25 9.10 13.69
CA GLU A 351 27.57 8.88 14.35
C GLU A 351 28.72 9.68 13.70
N GLY A 352 28.50 10.96 13.39
CA GLY A 352 29.53 11.81 12.76
C GLY A 352 29.75 11.55 11.27
N SER A 353 28.95 10.66 10.66
CA SER A 353 29.08 10.29 9.25
C SER A 353 27.85 10.72 8.44
N PRO A 354 28.00 11.51 7.36
CA PRO A 354 26.88 11.91 6.53
C PRO A 354 26.34 10.72 5.72
N TYR A 355 25.02 10.69 5.51
CA TYR A 355 24.35 9.76 4.61
C TYR A 355 23.40 10.48 3.67
N SER A 356 23.18 9.88 2.49
CA SER A 356 22.24 10.39 1.48
C SER A 356 21.51 9.22 0.81
N VAL A 357 20.18 9.35 0.69
CA VAL A 357 19.33 8.39 -0.03
C VAL A 357 18.61 9.15 -1.13
N LYS A 358 18.91 8.80 -2.37
CA LYS A 358 18.31 9.40 -3.56
C LYS A 358 17.47 8.37 -4.30
N ILE A 359 16.20 8.67 -4.52
CA ILE A 359 15.29 7.82 -5.30
C ILE A 359 14.69 8.69 -6.41
N SER A 360 15.04 8.38 -7.66
CA SER A 360 14.57 9.17 -8.80
C SER A 360 13.07 8.98 -9.03
N ALA A 361 12.38 10.02 -9.51
CA ALA A 361 10.97 9.95 -9.90
C ALA A 361 10.69 8.80 -10.88
N LYS A 362 11.62 8.53 -11.81
CA LYS A 362 11.49 7.44 -12.81
C LYS A 362 11.59 6.03 -12.22
N SER A 363 12.17 5.87 -11.03
CA SER A 363 12.41 4.55 -10.42
C SER A 363 11.35 4.13 -9.41
N LEU A 364 10.46 5.03 -8.96
CA LEU A 364 9.54 4.80 -7.86
C LEU A 364 8.11 5.10 -8.30
N TYR A 365 7.32 4.06 -8.58
CA TYR A 365 5.97 4.21 -9.11
C TYR A 365 4.93 4.65 -8.08
N SER A 366 5.23 4.48 -6.79
CA SER A 366 4.45 4.95 -5.65
C SER A 366 5.32 4.81 -4.38
N CYS A 367 4.94 5.45 -3.28
CA CYS A 367 5.63 5.34 -1.99
C CYS A 367 4.70 4.78 -0.91
N HIS A 368 5.27 4.21 0.17
CA HIS A 368 4.47 3.84 1.32
C HIS A 368 4.30 5.04 2.24
N ILE A 369 3.12 5.20 2.81
CA ILE A 369 2.82 6.24 3.81
C ILE A 369 2.12 5.60 5.00
N GLU A 370 2.19 6.24 6.15
CA GLU A 370 1.51 5.84 7.36
C GLU A 370 0.91 7.06 8.05
N TYR A 371 -0.31 6.89 8.56
CA TYR A 371 -0.95 7.87 9.44
C TYR A 371 -0.71 7.51 10.89
N ASN A 372 -0.06 8.41 11.64
CA ASN A 372 0.29 8.23 13.05
C ASN A 372 0.91 6.84 13.33
N TYR A 373 2.04 6.54 12.70
CA TYR A 373 2.61 5.20 12.69
C TYR A 373 2.83 4.67 14.12
N LEU A 374 2.22 3.51 14.41
CA LEU A 374 2.21 2.85 15.72
C LEU A 374 1.69 3.72 16.89
N GLY A 375 1.00 4.82 16.60
CA GLY A 375 0.52 5.78 17.60
C GLY A 375 1.63 6.54 18.33
N LYS A 376 2.85 6.58 17.77
CA LYS A 376 4.06 7.04 18.48
C LYS A 376 4.81 8.18 17.82
N TYR A 377 4.88 8.21 16.49
CA TYR A 377 5.86 9.02 15.77
C TYR A 377 5.23 10.00 14.77
N GLY A 378 3.89 10.05 14.69
CA GLY A 378 3.18 10.88 13.71
C GLY A 378 3.09 10.25 12.32
N ASP A 379 2.67 11.06 11.36
CA ASP A 379 2.54 10.64 9.96
C ASP A 379 3.93 10.51 9.33
N CYS A 380 4.13 9.49 8.49
CA CYS A 380 5.45 9.27 7.89
C CYS A 380 5.40 8.75 6.47
N VAL A 381 6.48 9.02 5.75
CA VAL A 381 6.79 8.40 4.46
C VAL A 381 7.80 7.29 4.69
N ASP A 382 7.55 6.14 4.08
CA ASP A 382 8.42 4.97 4.10
C ASP A 382 9.08 4.82 2.71
N LEU A 383 10.39 5.05 2.67
CA LEU A 383 11.23 4.92 1.49
C LEU A 383 12.12 3.68 1.58
N ASN A 384 12.10 2.87 0.52
CA ASN A 384 12.72 1.55 0.50
C ASN A 384 13.87 1.50 -0.50
N THR A 385 15.01 0.96 -0.07
CA THR A 385 16.10 0.49 -0.94
C THR A 385 16.11 -1.04 -0.92
N LEU A 386 17.00 -1.70 -1.67
CA LEU A 386 17.11 -3.17 -1.61
C LEU A 386 17.64 -3.67 -0.25
N THR A 387 18.37 -2.83 0.49
CA THR A 387 19.08 -3.20 1.72
C THR A 387 18.50 -2.57 2.98
N ASP A 388 17.69 -1.54 2.86
CA ASP A 388 17.14 -0.76 3.98
C ASP A 388 15.74 -0.20 3.70
N THR A 389 15.05 0.16 4.77
CA THR A 389 13.78 0.89 4.75
C THR A 389 13.88 2.07 5.70
N TYR A 390 13.57 3.26 5.23
CA TYR A 390 13.66 4.52 5.98
C TYR A 390 12.25 5.01 6.28
N TYR A 391 11.90 5.05 7.56
CA TYR A 391 10.70 5.71 8.06
C TYR A 391 11.05 7.15 8.39
N ILE A 392 10.44 8.07 7.67
CA ILE A 392 10.82 9.48 7.65
C ILE A 392 9.62 10.29 8.14
N TYR A 393 9.81 11.01 9.25
CA TYR A 393 8.77 11.74 9.97
C TYR A 393 8.98 13.25 9.80
N PRO A 394 8.26 13.92 8.88
CA PRO A 394 8.33 15.38 8.73
C PRO A 394 7.99 16.12 10.02
N GLN A 395 8.69 17.23 10.25
CA GLN A 395 8.55 18.07 11.45
C GLN A 395 7.86 19.42 11.15
N CYS A 396 7.46 19.66 9.90
CA CYS A 396 6.70 20.85 9.54
C CYS A 396 5.26 20.78 10.09
N GLU A 397 4.70 21.93 10.44
CA GLU A 397 3.36 22.04 11.04
C GLU A 397 2.25 21.66 10.04
N HIS A 398 2.37 22.10 8.79
CA HIS A 398 1.35 21.90 7.75
C HIS A 398 1.90 21.04 6.62
N PHE A 399 1.51 19.76 6.59
CA PHE A 399 1.81 18.85 5.50
C PHE A 399 0.80 17.71 5.41
N SER A 400 0.84 16.98 4.31
CA SER A 400 0.13 15.72 4.15
C SER A 400 1.02 14.70 3.48
N VAL A 401 1.21 13.55 4.13
CA VAL A 401 1.86 12.39 3.49
C VAL A 401 1.03 11.86 2.32
N THR A 402 -0.28 12.12 2.30
CA THR A 402 -1.18 11.82 1.17
C THR A 402 -0.78 12.59 -0.07
N LYS A 403 -0.53 13.91 0.05
CA LYS A 403 0.00 14.72 -1.06
C LYS A 403 1.32 14.16 -1.58
N ILE A 404 2.22 13.74 -0.69
CA ILE A 404 3.50 13.13 -1.07
C ILE A 404 3.29 11.83 -1.85
N ALA A 405 2.35 10.98 -1.42
CA ALA A 405 2.00 9.74 -2.11
C ALA A 405 1.41 10.00 -3.51
N LEU A 406 0.45 10.93 -3.61
CA LEU A 406 -0.15 11.36 -4.89
C LEU A 406 0.92 11.92 -5.82
N ALA A 407 1.79 12.79 -5.32
CA ALA A 407 2.85 13.41 -6.09
C ALA A 407 3.86 12.38 -6.59
N THR A 408 4.20 11.37 -5.77
CA THR A 408 5.10 10.28 -6.19
C THR A 408 4.56 9.57 -7.43
N GLU A 409 3.26 9.28 -7.45
CA GLU A 409 2.60 8.60 -8.58
C GLU A 409 2.55 9.48 -9.83
N GLU A 410 2.21 10.77 -9.70
CA GLU A 410 2.15 11.70 -10.84
C GLU A 410 3.55 12.02 -11.38
N LEU A 411 4.55 12.21 -10.51
CA LEU A 411 5.96 12.39 -10.89
C LEU A 411 6.48 11.19 -11.68
N TYR A 412 6.16 9.96 -11.25
CA TYR A 412 6.54 8.76 -11.99
C TYR A 412 5.93 8.71 -13.39
N LYS A 413 4.65 9.09 -13.54
CA LYS A 413 3.96 9.15 -14.83
C LYS A 413 4.67 10.13 -15.77
N VAL A 414 4.92 11.36 -15.31
CA VAL A 414 5.60 12.40 -16.12
C VAL A 414 7.04 12.00 -16.47
N ALA A 415 7.81 11.50 -15.50
CA ALA A 415 9.21 11.10 -15.69
C ALA A 415 9.40 9.94 -16.69
N ARG A 416 8.33 9.22 -17.03
CA ARG A 416 8.35 8.15 -18.04
C ARG A 416 7.98 8.61 -19.44
N ILE A 417 7.23 9.70 -19.55
CA ILE A 417 6.86 10.29 -20.84
C ILE A 417 8.01 11.16 -21.37
N VAL A 418 8.70 11.89 -20.49
CA VAL A 418 9.84 12.73 -20.86
C VAL A 418 11.06 11.86 -21.15
N PRO A 419 11.62 11.87 -22.38
CA PRO A 419 12.90 11.23 -22.66
C PRO A 419 13.97 11.83 -21.75
N ALA A 420 14.92 11.03 -21.27
CA ALA A 420 16.04 11.58 -20.52
C ALA A 420 16.70 12.65 -21.40
N ALA A 421 16.68 13.91 -20.94
CA ALA A 421 17.39 14.98 -21.63
C ALA A 421 18.83 14.51 -21.79
N VAL A 422 19.28 14.40 -23.05
CA VAL A 422 20.68 14.12 -23.37
C VAL A 422 21.46 15.28 -22.77
N SER A 423 22.16 15.02 -21.68
CA SER A 423 23.05 16.01 -21.07
C SER A 423 24.09 16.36 -22.14
N PRO A 424 24.26 17.65 -22.51
CA PRO A 424 25.32 18.01 -23.44
C PRO A 424 26.64 17.65 -22.78
N ALA A 425 27.42 16.82 -23.47
CA ALA A 425 28.79 16.54 -23.08
C ALA A 425 29.55 17.87 -23.04
N HIS A 426 30.03 18.23 -21.86
CA HIS A 426 31.07 19.24 -21.67
C HIS A 426 32.21 18.62 -20.87
#